data_AF-A0A3D5P8W5-F1
#
_entry.id   AF-A0A3D5P8W5-F1
#
_cell.length_a   1.000
_cell.length_b   1.000
_cell.length_c   1.000
_cell.angle_alpha   90.00
_cell.angle_beta   90.00
_cell.angle_gamma   90.00
#
_symmetry.space_group_name_H-M   'P 1'
#
loop_
_entity.id
_entity.type
_entity.pdbx_description
1 polymer ?
#
loop_
_entity_poly.entity_id
_entity_poly.type
_entity_poly.pdbx_seq_one_letter_code
_entity_poly.pdbx_strand_id
1 'polypeptide(L)'
;DNYGLPSDVIIMLMQYAANIGKGNMRYIEKVAMSWADEGIVTHEKVEEKLRILTENQKAWHTVESAIGISHRTPSKREETYAPVWINEWKFSPEMIREAYDRTVDGTGKYQTGYMNRILERWHKEGIATPKQAAEEQTERNSAKKTGMSKNEQTTVKSKPTFDIDEYERTSIYDTKR
;
A
#
# COMPACT_ATOMS: atom_id res chain seq x y z
N ASP A 1 -11.53 40.94 5.43
CA ASP A 1 -10.97 39.84 4.61
C ASP A 1 -10.49 38.70 5.48
N ASN A 2 -11.46 37.93 6.00
CA ASN A 2 -11.26 36.65 6.68
C ASN A 2 -11.71 35.58 5.69
N TYR A 3 -11.06 34.42 5.64
CA TYR A 3 -11.33 33.29 4.73
C TYR A 3 -12.75 32.68 4.79
N GLY A 4 -13.75 33.37 5.36
CA GLY A 4 -15.17 33.05 5.26
C GLY A 4 -15.60 31.78 6.00
N LEU A 5 -14.69 31.05 6.62
CA LEU A 5 -15.01 29.85 7.38
C LEU A 5 -15.78 30.23 8.65
N PRO A 6 -16.97 29.63 8.86
CA PRO A 6 -17.71 29.77 10.11
C PRO A 6 -16.88 29.38 11.34
N SER A 7 -17.13 30.01 12.49
CA SER A 7 -16.33 29.79 13.70
C SER A 7 -16.37 28.35 14.21
N ASP A 8 -17.51 27.67 14.05
CA ASP A 8 -17.67 26.24 14.38
C ASP A 8 -16.77 25.36 13.51
N VAL A 9 -16.62 25.68 12.22
CA VAL A 9 -15.70 24.98 11.31
C VAL A 9 -14.25 25.09 11.76
N ILE A 10 -13.83 26.28 12.19
CA ILE A 10 -12.48 26.51 12.70
C ILE A 10 -12.24 25.68 13.97
N ILE A 11 -13.21 25.60 14.88
CA ILE A 11 -13.13 24.79 16.09
C ILE A 11 -12.98 23.31 15.75
N MET A 12 -13.80 22.78 14.83
CA MET A 12 -13.71 21.39 14.38
C MET A 12 -12.36 21.05 13.77
N LEU A 13 -11.82 21.95 12.93
CA LEU A 13 -10.49 21.80 12.36
C LEU A 13 -9.39 21.78 13.44
N MET A 14 -9.46 22.68 14.42
CA MET A 14 -8.50 22.72 15.53
C MET A 14 -8.55 21.44 16.36
N GLN A 15 -9.75 20.93 16.66
CA GLN A 15 -9.94 19.65 17.37
C GLN A 15 -9.33 18.49 16.60
N TYR A 16 -9.59 18.40 15.29
CA TYR A 16 -8.98 17.39 14.43
C TYR A 16 -7.45 17.49 14.41
N ALA A 17 -6.92 18.69 14.18
CA ALA A 17 -5.48 18.94 14.12
C ALA A 17 -4.79 18.57 15.44
N ALA A 18 -5.41 18.87 16.58
CA ALA A 18 -4.91 18.46 17.89
C ALA A 18 -4.92 16.93 18.06
N ASN A 19 -6.00 16.26 17.65
CA ASN A 19 -6.15 14.81 17.77
C ASN A 19 -5.08 14.03 16.97
N ILE A 20 -4.69 14.53 15.78
CA ILE A 20 -3.64 13.92 14.96
C ILE A 20 -2.22 14.42 15.31
N GLY A 21 -2.05 15.18 16.38
CA GLY A 21 -0.76 15.73 16.80
C GLY A 21 -0.19 16.82 15.89
N LYS A 22 -1.02 17.44 15.03
CA LYS A 22 -0.64 18.51 14.09
C LYS A 22 -1.26 19.87 14.43
N GLY A 23 -1.38 20.19 15.72
CA GLY A 23 -1.99 21.44 16.21
C GLY A 23 -1.19 22.74 15.97
N ASN A 24 -0.20 22.74 15.06
CA ASN A 24 0.55 23.97 14.77
C ASN A 24 -0.24 24.88 13.81
N MET A 25 -0.13 26.20 14.01
CA MET A 25 -0.92 27.19 13.26
C MET A 25 -0.72 27.07 11.75
N ARG A 26 0.51 26.83 11.29
CA ARG A 26 0.84 26.70 9.86
C ARG A 26 0.10 25.52 9.19
N TYR A 27 -0.06 24.40 9.89
CA TYR A 27 -0.84 23.27 9.40
C TYR A 27 -2.32 23.61 9.35
N ILE A 28 -2.85 24.22 10.41
CA ILE A 28 -4.26 24.63 10.51
C ILE A 28 -4.59 25.61 9.38
N GLU A 29 -3.77 26.64 9.16
CA GLU A 29 -3.94 27.61 8.06
C GLU A 29 -3.95 26.91 6.70
N LYS A 30 -3.02 25.98 6.46
CA LYS A 30 -2.95 25.24 5.19
C LYS A 30 -4.20 24.40 4.95
N VAL A 31 -4.71 23.73 5.98
CA VAL A 31 -5.92 22.90 5.86
C VAL A 31 -7.14 23.79 5.69
N ALA A 32 -7.24 24.90 6.42
CA ALA A 32 -8.31 25.88 6.30
C ALA A 32 -8.37 26.47 4.88
N MET A 33 -7.23 26.84 4.29
CA MET A 33 -7.16 27.30 2.89
C MET A 33 -7.63 26.20 1.93
N SER A 34 -7.13 24.96 2.07
CA SER A 34 -7.56 23.83 1.22
C SER A 34 -9.07 23.59 1.30
N TRP A 35 -9.66 23.65 2.50
CA TRP A 35 -11.09 23.46 2.68
C TRP A 35 -11.91 24.59 2.08
N ALA A 36 -11.46 25.84 2.22
CA ALA A 36 -12.08 26.99 1.57
C ALA A 36 -12.05 26.87 0.04
N ASP A 37 -10.90 26.49 -0.53
CA ASP A 37 -10.72 26.27 -1.98
C ASP A 37 -11.59 25.12 -2.49
N GLU A 38 -11.76 24.06 -1.69
CA GLU A 38 -12.64 22.91 -1.98
C GLU A 38 -14.14 23.21 -1.71
N GLY A 39 -14.49 24.40 -1.22
CA GLY A 39 -15.87 24.78 -0.86
C GLY A 39 -16.45 24.01 0.33
N ILE A 40 -15.57 23.45 1.18
CA ILE A 40 -15.87 22.73 2.44
C ILE A 40 -15.97 23.77 3.56
N VAL A 41 -17.01 24.61 3.48
CA VAL A 41 -17.19 25.76 4.39
C VAL A 41 -18.45 25.65 5.26
N THR A 42 -19.26 24.62 5.04
CA THR A 42 -20.49 24.36 5.81
C THR A 42 -20.25 23.27 6.83
N HIS A 43 -20.92 23.34 7.99
CA HIS A 43 -20.86 22.35 9.05
C HIS A 43 -20.91 20.90 8.54
N GLU A 44 -21.96 20.56 7.78
CA GLU A 44 -22.19 19.20 7.24
C GLU A 44 -21.04 18.70 6.35
N LYS A 45 -20.53 19.55 5.45
CA LYS A 45 -19.38 19.20 4.58
C LYS A 45 -18.11 18.96 5.39
N VAL A 46 -17.90 19.72 6.46
CA VAL A 46 -16.74 19.58 7.33
C VAL A 46 -16.85 18.28 8.13
N GLU A 47 -18.02 17.97 8.68
CA GLU A 47 -18.28 16.70 9.35
C GLU A 47 -18.02 15.50 8.41
N GLU A 48 -18.53 15.55 7.18
CA GLU A 48 -18.27 14.51 6.18
C GLU A 48 -16.78 14.38 5.87
N LYS A 49 -16.08 15.51 5.67
CA LYS A 49 -14.64 15.52 5.41
C LYS A 49 -13.86 14.90 6.58
N LEU A 50 -14.20 15.26 7.81
CA LEU A 50 -13.59 14.73 9.02
C LEU A 50 -13.88 13.22 9.19
N ARG A 51 -15.08 12.76 8.84
CA ARG A 51 -15.42 11.34 8.83
C ARG A 51 -14.52 10.58 7.87
N ILE A 52 -14.39 11.05 6.63
CA ILE A 52 -13.52 10.44 5.61
C ILE A 52 -12.06 10.40 6.06
N LEU A 53 -11.54 11.51 6.61
CA LEU A 53 -10.16 11.57 7.13
C LEU A 53 -9.93 10.54 8.25
N THR A 54 -10.91 10.39 9.14
CA THR A 54 -10.86 9.43 10.25
C THR A 54 -10.94 7.99 9.74
N GLU A 55 -11.80 7.69 8.77
CA GLU A 55 -11.91 6.38 8.14
C GLU A 55 -10.63 5.99 7.40
N ASN A 56 -10.01 6.95 6.69
CA ASN A 56 -8.74 6.73 5.99
C ASN A 56 -7.60 6.44 6.97
N GLN A 57 -7.56 7.16 8.10
CA GLN A 57 -6.58 6.91 9.16
C GLN A 57 -6.76 5.52 9.77
N LYS A 58 -8.01 5.09 10.03
CA LYS A 58 -8.30 3.73 10.50
C LYS A 58 -7.87 2.67 9.49
N ALA A 59 -8.18 2.86 8.21
CA ALA A 59 -7.74 1.96 7.15
C ALA A 59 -6.21 1.84 7.09
N TRP A 60 -5.49 2.95 7.20
CA TRP A 60 -4.03 2.92 7.31
C TRP A 60 -3.55 2.14 8.53
N HIS A 61 -4.11 2.39 9.72
CA HIS A 61 -3.74 1.65 10.93
C HIS A 61 -3.97 0.15 10.81
N THR A 62 -5.05 -0.27 10.15
CA THR A 62 -5.31 -1.69 9.86
C THR A 62 -4.21 -2.27 8.97
N VAL A 63 -3.84 -1.57 7.89
CA VAL A 63 -2.76 -2.01 6.99
C VAL A 63 -1.43 -2.04 7.72
N GLU A 64 -1.08 -0.99 8.44
CA GLU A 64 0.15 -0.84 9.23
C GLU A 64 0.32 -1.99 10.23
N SER A 65 -0.74 -2.33 10.94
CA SER A 65 -0.77 -3.45 11.88
C SER A 65 -0.62 -4.80 11.18
N ALA A 66 -1.28 -5.00 10.04
CA ALA A 66 -1.23 -6.25 9.28
C ALA A 66 0.16 -6.55 8.71
N ILE A 67 0.85 -5.51 8.20
CA ILE A 67 2.20 -5.66 7.65
C ILE A 67 3.29 -5.65 8.73
N GLY A 68 2.96 -5.27 9.97
CA GLY A 68 3.86 -5.37 11.13
C GLY A 68 4.95 -4.30 11.17
N ILE A 69 4.69 -3.11 10.61
CA ILE A 69 5.63 -1.99 10.71
C ILE A 69 5.34 -1.13 11.95
N SER A 70 6.36 -0.44 12.44
CA SER A 70 6.20 0.53 13.54
C SER A 70 5.27 1.68 13.14
N HIS A 71 4.53 2.19 14.12
CA HIS A 71 3.58 3.27 13.90
C HIS A 71 4.26 4.51 13.27
N ARG A 72 3.74 4.96 12.12
CA ARG A 72 4.22 6.13 11.38
C ARG A 72 3.13 6.77 10.54
N THR A 73 3.44 7.98 10.05
CA THR A 73 2.63 8.61 8.99
C THR A 73 2.76 7.84 7.67
N PRO A 74 1.65 7.57 6.95
CA PRO A 74 1.72 6.96 5.63
C PRO A 74 2.40 7.88 4.62
N SER A 75 3.05 7.28 3.63
CA SER A 75 3.45 7.99 2.42
C SER A 75 2.22 8.36 1.58
N LYS A 76 2.37 9.27 0.61
CA LYS A 76 1.23 9.70 -0.22
C LYS A 76 0.55 8.55 -0.97
N ARG A 77 1.34 7.57 -1.41
CA ARG A 77 0.82 6.37 -2.11
C ARG A 77 0.03 5.49 -1.15
N GLU A 78 0.53 5.30 0.06
CA GLU A 78 -0.16 4.51 1.10
C GLU A 78 -1.45 5.19 1.56
N GLU A 79 -1.43 6.51 1.74
CA GLU A 79 -2.61 7.31 2.06
C GLU A 79 -3.69 7.17 0.98
N THR A 80 -3.29 6.96 -0.28
CA THR A 80 -4.22 6.75 -1.39
C THR A 80 -4.73 5.31 -1.44
N TYR A 81 -3.86 4.32 -1.23
CA TYR A 81 -4.22 2.91 -1.46
C TYR A 81 -4.85 2.23 -0.24
N ALA A 82 -4.46 2.56 0.98
CA ALA A 82 -4.99 1.89 2.17
C ALA A 82 -6.52 2.00 2.31
N PRO A 83 -7.14 3.18 2.08
CA PRO A 83 -8.60 3.28 2.06
C PRO A 83 -9.24 2.41 0.97
N VAL A 84 -8.64 2.33 -0.22
CA VAL A 84 -9.15 1.49 -1.30
C VAL A 84 -9.13 0.01 -0.88
N TRP A 85 -8.02 -0.47 -0.32
CA TRP A 85 -7.90 -1.88 0.08
C TRP A 85 -8.88 -2.27 1.18
N ILE A 86 -9.04 -1.43 2.20
CA ILE A 86 -9.83 -1.75 3.39
C ILE A 86 -11.30 -1.33 3.23
N ASN A 87 -11.55 -0.10 2.79
CA ASN A 87 -12.89 0.48 2.77
C ASN A 87 -13.64 0.16 1.48
N GLU A 88 -12.97 0.13 0.32
CA GLU A 88 -13.63 -0.15 -0.97
C GLU A 88 -13.63 -1.64 -1.29
N TRP A 89 -12.45 -2.27 -1.31
CA TRP A 89 -12.28 -3.69 -1.67
C TRP A 89 -12.55 -4.66 -0.52
N LYS A 90 -12.75 -4.13 0.70
CA LYS A 90 -13.10 -4.90 1.91
C LYS A 90 -12.14 -6.04 2.22
N PHE A 91 -10.85 -5.88 1.92
CA PHE A 91 -9.85 -6.89 2.25
C PHE A 91 -9.67 -7.00 3.76
N SER A 92 -9.61 -8.25 4.25
CA SER A 92 -9.29 -8.53 5.65
C SER A 92 -7.82 -8.24 5.96
N PRO A 93 -7.45 -8.01 7.23
CA PRO A 93 -6.05 -7.87 7.63
C PRO A 93 -5.18 -9.05 7.20
N GLU A 94 -5.73 -10.26 7.21
CA GLU A 94 -5.04 -11.48 6.73
C GLU A 94 -4.71 -11.41 5.24
N MET A 95 -5.64 -10.91 4.41
CA MET A 95 -5.39 -10.70 2.99
C MET A 95 -4.30 -9.65 2.74
N ILE A 96 -4.30 -8.57 3.52
CA ILE A 96 -3.24 -7.56 3.45
C ILE A 96 -1.88 -8.18 3.82
N ARG A 97 -1.85 -9.03 4.83
CA ARG A 97 -0.63 -9.72 5.26
C ARG A 97 -0.12 -10.70 4.19
N GLU A 98 -0.99 -11.48 3.57
CA GLU A 98 -0.63 -12.37 2.46
C GLU A 98 -0.08 -11.56 1.26
N ALA A 99 -0.69 -10.42 0.92
CA ALA A 99 -0.18 -9.55 -0.14
C ALA A 99 1.19 -8.95 0.20
N TYR A 100 1.42 -8.62 1.46
CA TYR A 100 2.70 -8.15 1.96
C TYR A 100 3.78 -9.22 1.84
N ASP A 101 3.51 -10.44 2.31
CA ASP A 101 4.47 -11.54 2.26
C ASP A 101 4.89 -11.82 0.81
N ARG A 102 3.91 -11.90 -0.12
CA ARG A 102 4.20 -12.04 -1.57
C ARG A 102 4.97 -10.87 -2.17
N THR A 103 4.78 -9.66 -1.64
CA THR A 103 5.54 -8.49 -2.09
C THR A 103 6.99 -8.56 -1.65
N VAL A 104 7.23 -8.96 -0.40
CA VAL A 104 8.57 -9.15 0.14
C VAL A 104 9.28 -10.30 -0.57
N ASP A 105 8.61 -11.43 -0.78
CA ASP A 105 9.16 -12.57 -1.52
C ASP A 105 9.52 -12.20 -2.97
N GLY A 106 8.68 -11.39 -3.62
CA GLY A 106 8.88 -10.99 -5.01
C GLY A 106 9.90 -9.86 -5.23
N THR A 107 10.11 -8.98 -4.24
CA THR A 107 10.93 -7.76 -4.43
C THR A 107 12.06 -7.59 -3.41
N GLY A 108 12.15 -8.49 -2.43
CA GLY A 108 13.10 -8.47 -1.31
C GLY A 108 12.79 -7.44 -0.23
N LYS A 109 11.77 -6.59 -0.41
CA LYS A 109 11.39 -5.54 0.56
C LYS A 109 9.95 -5.12 0.39
N TYR A 110 9.42 -4.38 1.35
CA TYR A 110 8.10 -3.78 1.19
C TYR A 110 8.09 -2.74 0.06
N GLN A 111 7.20 -2.93 -0.92
CA GLN A 111 6.95 -1.99 -2.00
C GLN A 111 5.45 -1.82 -2.20
N THR A 112 4.90 -0.69 -1.73
CA THR A 112 3.46 -0.39 -1.79
C THR A 112 2.89 -0.51 -3.20
N GLY A 113 3.63 -0.08 -4.23
CA GLY A 113 3.19 -0.17 -5.62
C GLY A 113 3.10 -1.60 -6.15
N TYR A 114 3.99 -2.49 -5.68
CA TYR A 114 3.94 -3.91 -6.05
C TYR A 114 2.78 -4.60 -5.33
N MET A 115 2.63 -4.34 -4.03
CA MET A 115 1.52 -4.85 -3.23
C MET A 115 0.15 -4.44 -3.81
N ASN A 116 0.02 -3.19 -4.26
CA ASN A 116 -1.20 -2.72 -4.93
C ASN A 116 -1.55 -3.57 -6.15
N ARG A 117 -0.57 -3.96 -6.99
CA ARG A 117 -0.82 -4.77 -8.18
C ARG A 117 -1.33 -6.18 -7.84
N ILE A 118 -0.91 -6.73 -6.70
CA ILE A 118 -1.41 -8.03 -6.21
C ILE A 118 -2.86 -7.86 -5.77
N LEU A 119 -3.14 -6.90 -4.90
CA LEU A 119 -4.48 -6.66 -4.35
C LEU A 119 -5.48 -6.26 -5.44
N GLU A 120 -5.07 -5.41 -6.39
CA GLU A 120 -5.89 -5.00 -7.52
C GLU A 120 -6.28 -6.21 -8.39
N ARG A 121 -5.33 -7.13 -8.60
CA ARG A 121 -5.61 -8.36 -9.33
C ARG A 121 -6.61 -9.23 -8.57
N TRP A 122 -6.39 -9.48 -7.28
CA TRP A 122 -7.32 -10.27 -6.48
C TRP A 122 -8.72 -9.68 -6.46
N HIS A 123 -8.84 -8.36 -6.36
CA HIS A 123 -10.12 -7.68 -6.46
C HIS A 123 -10.80 -7.92 -7.82
N LYS A 124 -10.05 -7.83 -8.93
CA LYS A 124 -10.57 -8.11 -10.29
C LYS A 124 -10.96 -9.58 -10.48
N GLU A 125 -10.25 -10.50 -9.85
CA GLU A 125 -10.49 -11.95 -9.91
C GLU A 125 -11.51 -12.42 -8.85
N GLY A 126 -12.03 -11.53 -8.01
CA GLY A 126 -12.99 -11.88 -6.95
C GLY A 126 -12.39 -12.72 -5.81
N ILE A 127 -11.07 -12.71 -5.66
CA ILE A 127 -10.34 -13.42 -4.60
C ILE A 127 -10.42 -12.58 -3.33
N ALA A 128 -11.09 -13.09 -2.30
CA ALA A 128 -11.31 -12.37 -1.05
C ALA A 128 -10.77 -13.10 0.20
N THR A 129 -10.22 -14.30 0.03
CA THR A 129 -9.74 -15.13 1.15
C THR A 129 -8.30 -15.60 0.94
N PRO A 130 -7.52 -15.78 2.02
CA PRO A 130 -6.14 -16.27 1.92
C PRO A 130 -6.05 -17.63 1.23
N LYS A 131 -7.05 -18.49 1.45
CA LYS A 131 -7.13 -19.80 0.78
C LYS A 131 -7.25 -19.67 -0.74
N GLN A 132 -8.15 -18.82 -1.24
CA GLN A 132 -8.29 -18.56 -2.67
C GLN A 132 -7.02 -17.93 -3.26
N ALA A 133 -6.36 -17.04 -2.50
CA ALA A 133 -5.08 -16.48 -2.91
C ALA A 133 -4.01 -17.57 -3.06
N ALA A 134 -3.95 -18.54 -2.13
CA ALA A 134 -3.02 -19.67 -2.22
C ALA A 134 -3.33 -20.57 -3.43
N GLU A 135 -4.60 -20.83 -3.70
CA GLU A 135 -5.05 -21.57 -4.89
C GLU A 135 -4.59 -20.85 -6.18
N GLU A 136 -4.82 -19.55 -6.33
CA GLU A 136 -4.34 -18.72 -7.45
C GLU A 136 -2.82 -18.84 -7.67
N GLN A 137 -2.05 -18.88 -6.59
CA GLN A 137 -0.60 -19.02 -6.68
C GLN A 137 -0.20 -20.39 -7.23
N THR A 138 -0.87 -21.46 -6.80
CA THR A 138 -0.58 -22.82 -7.27
C THR A 138 -0.94 -23.00 -8.75
N GLU A 139 -2.08 -22.47 -9.19
CA GLU A 139 -2.51 -22.48 -10.60
C GLU A 139 -1.55 -21.70 -11.49
N ARG A 140 -1.02 -20.58 -11.01
CA ARG A 140 -0.04 -19.80 -11.77
C ARG A 140 1.31 -20.46 -11.88
N ASN A 141 1.75 -21.12 -10.82
CA ASN A 141 2.98 -21.87 -10.83
C ASN A 141 2.89 -23.09 -11.76
N SER A 142 1.73 -23.76 -11.82
CA SER A 142 1.50 -24.87 -12.77
C SER A 142 1.40 -24.37 -14.22
N ALA A 143 0.68 -23.27 -14.48
CA ALA A 143 0.58 -22.67 -15.82
C ALA A 143 1.96 -22.21 -16.36
N LYS A 144 2.83 -21.66 -15.51
CA LYS A 144 4.21 -21.30 -15.89
C LYS A 144 5.06 -22.53 -16.25
N LYS A 145 4.86 -23.66 -15.56
CA LYS A 145 5.58 -24.92 -15.86
C LYS A 145 5.10 -25.54 -17.17
N THR A 146 3.79 -25.50 -17.47
CA THR A 146 3.24 -26.06 -18.71
C THR A 146 3.55 -25.18 -19.93
N GLY A 147 3.61 -23.85 -19.76
CA GLY A 147 4.00 -22.92 -20.83
C GLY A 147 5.48 -23.02 -21.25
N MET A 148 6.36 -23.50 -20.36
CA MET A 148 7.78 -23.73 -20.66
C MET A 148 8.00 -24.98 -21.56
N SER A 149 7.01 -25.88 -21.66
CA SER A 149 7.15 -27.15 -22.38
C SER A 149 6.68 -27.12 -23.84
N LYS A 150 6.16 -25.99 -24.34
CA LYS A 150 5.54 -25.91 -25.68
C LYS A 150 6.31 -25.06 -26.71
N ASN A 151 7.61 -24.84 -26.48
CA ASN A 151 8.46 -24.19 -27.47
C ASN A 151 9.82 -24.90 -27.60
N GLU A 152 9.77 -26.18 -27.98
CA GLU A 152 10.96 -26.91 -28.41
C GLU A 152 10.77 -27.43 -29.84
N GLN A 153 10.87 -26.50 -30.79
CA GLN A 153 11.35 -26.76 -32.17
C GLN A 153 11.50 -25.43 -32.92
N THR A 154 12.58 -24.69 -32.68
CA THR A 154 13.53 -24.18 -33.71
C THR A 154 14.61 -23.27 -33.10
N THR A 155 15.84 -23.80 -33.13
CA THR A 155 17.14 -23.11 -33.31
C THR A 155 17.67 -22.07 -32.31
N VAL A 156 18.62 -22.54 -31.48
CA VAL A 156 19.97 -22.00 -31.17
C VAL A 156 20.13 -20.61 -30.49
N LYS A 157 20.76 -20.66 -29.31
CA LYS A 157 21.53 -19.64 -28.54
C LYS A 157 20.75 -18.55 -27.78
N SER A 158 20.56 -18.78 -26.47
CA SER A 158 21.11 -17.95 -25.38
C SER A 158 20.63 -18.49 -24.03
N LYS A 159 21.55 -18.88 -23.14
CA LYS A 159 21.30 -18.98 -21.70
C LYS A 159 21.63 -17.61 -21.07
N PRO A 160 20.91 -17.20 -20.03
CA PRO A 160 21.48 -17.43 -18.72
C PRO A 160 20.46 -18.02 -17.74
N THR A 161 20.79 -19.20 -17.24
CA THR A 161 20.25 -19.72 -15.98
C THR A 161 21.11 -19.10 -14.88
N PHE A 162 20.52 -18.36 -13.96
CA PHE A 162 21.21 -17.97 -12.73
C PHE A 162 21.37 -19.22 -11.88
N ASP A 163 22.55 -19.83 -11.98
CA ASP A 163 23.00 -20.92 -11.12
C ASP A 163 23.56 -20.30 -9.83
N ILE A 164 22.85 -20.52 -8.72
CA ILE A 164 23.16 -19.92 -7.41
C ILE A 164 24.34 -20.62 -6.70
N ASP A 165 24.89 -21.68 -7.30
CA ASP A 165 25.98 -22.47 -6.71
C ASP A 165 27.39 -21.94 -7.05
N GLU A 166 27.53 -20.84 -7.79
CA GLU A 166 28.84 -20.27 -8.17
C GLU A 166 29.39 -19.22 -7.18
N TYR A 167 28.60 -18.75 -6.22
CA TYR A 167 29.04 -17.71 -5.28
C TYR A 167 29.85 -18.21 -4.07
N GLU A 168 29.90 -19.52 -3.84
CA GLU A 168 30.65 -20.08 -2.70
C GLU A 168 32.11 -20.47 -3.03
N ARG A 169 32.54 -20.39 -4.30
CA ARG A 169 33.89 -20.82 -4.71
C ARG A 169 34.95 -19.72 -4.85
N THR A 170 34.61 -18.44 -4.71
CA THR A 170 35.56 -17.33 -4.95
C THR A 170 35.94 -16.52 -3.72
N SER A 171 35.55 -16.93 -2.50
CA SER A 171 35.96 -16.26 -1.25
C SER A 171 37.17 -16.90 -0.56
N ILE A 172 38.03 -17.62 -1.28
CA ILE A 172 39.18 -18.30 -0.69
C ILE A 172 40.45 -17.99 -1.52
N TYR A 173 41.29 -17.10 -0.95
CA TYR A 173 42.63 -16.65 -1.37
C TYR A 173 42.68 -15.67 -2.57
N ASP A 174 43.51 -14.64 -2.66
CA ASP A 174 44.54 -13.98 -1.84
C ASP A 174 45.10 -12.89 -2.78
N THR A 175 45.38 -11.66 -2.31
CA THR A 175 46.65 -11.05 -2.70
C THR A 175 47.08 -9.98 -1.69
N LYS A 176 47.97 -10.38 -0.78
CA LYS A 176 49.03 -9.51 -0.25
C LYS A 176 49.93 -9.01 -1.38
N ARG A 177 50.20 -7.71 -1.41
CA ARG A 177 51.58 -7.18 -1.46
C ARG A 177 51.64 -5.77 -0.89
#